data_AF-A0AAD9X0P1-F1
#
_entry.id   AF-A0AAD9X0P1-F1
#
_cell.length_a   1.000
_cell.length_b   1.000
_cell.length_c   1.000
_cell.angle_alpha   90.00
_cell.angle_beta   90.00
_cell.angle_gamma   90.00
#
_symmetry.space_group_name_H-M   'P 1'
#
loop_
_entity.id
_entity.type
_entity.pdbx_description
1 polymer ?
#
loop_
_entity_poly.entity_id
_entity_poly.type
_entity_poly.pdbx_seq_one_letter_code
_entity_poly.pdbx_strand_id
1 'polypeptide(L)'
;MAKTILLLSLVALTFSCLAFGFEPSPLQDFCVADPTSPGNFYCFCIQNPGVITIANAVFGSNAPIASDLLAKAFQFDKKIVEQIQLKF
;
A
#
# COMPACT_ATOMS: atom_id res chain seq x y z
N MET A 1 50.21 5.27 13.37
CA MET A 1 50.01 5.44 11.92
C MET A 1 49.12 4.33 11.35
N ALA A 2 49.57 3.06 11.29
CA ALA A 2 48.77 1.96 10.72
C ALA A 2 47.45 1.66 11.46
N LYS A 3 47.44 1.72 12.80
CA LYS A 3 46.24 1.45 13.62
C LYS A 3 45.13 2.48 13.41
N THR A 4 45.49 3.75 13.19
CA THR A 4 44.54 4.83 12.90
C THR A 4 43.94 4.69 11.50
N ILE A 5 44.75 4.24 10.54
CA ILE A 5 44.30 3.95 9.16
C ILE A 5 43.30 2.77 9.15
N LEU A 6 43.59 1.71 9.91
CA LEU A 6 42.69 0.56 10.10
C LEU A 6 41.36 0.94 10.77
N LEU A 7 41.39 1.90 11.70
CA LEU A 7 40.19 2.35 12.41
C LEU A 7 39.30 3.22 11.50
N LEU A 8 39.91 4.06 10.65
CA LEU A 8 39.17 4.87 9.66
C LEU A 8 38.47 4.01 8.60
N SER A 9 39.12 2.94 8.10
CA SER A 9 38.51 2.07 7.09
C SER A 9 37.32 1.28 7.64
N LEU A 10 37.38 0.86 8.90
CA LEU A 10 36.27 0.14 9.55
C LEU A 10 35.04 1.04 9.74
N VAL A 11 35.23 2.31 10.10
CA VAL A 11 34.14 3.29 10.23
C VAL A 11 33.53 3.62 8.86
N ALA A 12 34.32 3.67 7.79
CA ALA A 12 33.79 3.90 6.44
C ALA A 12 32.86 2.76 5.96
N LEU A 13 33.17 1.51 6.32
CA LEU A 13 32.38 0.32 5.93
C LEU A 13 31.03 0.24 6.65
N THR A 14 30.91 0.77 7.87
CA THR A 14 29.64 0.78 8.60
C THR A 14 28.67 1.84 8.07
N PHE A 15 29.17 2.94 7.52
CA PHE A 15 28.35 3.96 6.87
C PHE A 15 27.72 3.49 5.55
N SER A 16 28.36 2.56 4.82
CA SER A 16 27.79 2.00 3.58
C SER A 16 26.57 1.09 3.79
N CYS A 17 26.29 0.64 5.01
CA CYS A 17 25.16 -0.24 5.31
C CYS A 17 23.94 0.49 5.91
N LEU A 18 23.98 1.82 6.05
CA LEU A 18 22.84 2.60 6.54
C LEU A 18 21.85 2.86 5.40
N ALA A 19 21.00 1.87 5.11
CA ALA A 19 19.83 2.06 4.25
C ALA A 19 18.71 2.69 5.08
N PHE A 20 18.60 4.02 5.06
CA PHE A 20 17.41 4.72 5.57
C PHE A 20 16.30 4.67 4.51
N GLY A 21 15.43 3.68 4.60
CA GLY A 21 14.15 3.67 3.89
C GLY A 21 13.15 4.55 4.64
N PHE A 22 13.27 5.88 4.51
CA PHE A 22 12.26 6.82 5.00
C PHE A 22 11.43 7.29 3.81
N GLU A 23 10.26 6.68 3.60
CA GLU A 23 9.29 7.11 2.59
C GLU A 23 8.21 7.99 3.26
N PRO A 24 8.23 9.33 3.08
CA PRO A 24 7.38 10.25 3.83
C PRO A 24 5.98 10.46 3.22
N SER A 25 5.46 9.48 2.48
CA SER A 25 4.19 9.63 1.76
C SER A 25 3.20 8.54 2.20
N PRO A 26 2.01 8.89 2.73
CA PRO A 26 0.96 7.93 3.09
C PRO A 26 0.17 7.51 1.84
N LEU A 27 0.87 7.17 0.76
CA LEU A 27 0.21 6.54 -0.38
C LEU A 27 -0.09 5.10 0.02
N GLN A 28 -1.31 4.67 -0.26
CA GLN A 28 -1.88 3.42 0.25
C GLN A 28 -1.17 2.24 -0.43
N ASP A 29 -0.04 1.82 0.12
CA ASP A 29 0.79 0.72 -0.37
C ASP A 29 0.10 -0.61 -0.08
N PHE A 30 -0.55 -1.19 -1.09
CA PHE A 30 -0.95 -2.59 -1.03
C PHE A 30 0.26 -3.46 -1.33
N CYS A 31 0.96 -3.86 -0.28
CA CYS A 31 2.04 -4.81 -0.38
C CYS A 31 1.43 -6.24 -0.44
N VAL A 32 1.41 -6.82 -1.64
CA VAL A 32 0.95 -8.22 -1.83
C VAL A 32 2.15 -9.13 -1.60
N ALA A 33 2.10 -9.96 -0.56
CA ALA A 33 3.10 -11.00 -0.36
C ALA A 33 3.00 -12.01 -1.51
N ASP A 34 4.07 -12.16 -2.29
CA ASP A 34 4.19 -13.22 -3.27
C ASP A 34 4.45 -14.54 -2.53
N PRO A 35 3.50 -15.50 -2.50
CA PRO A 35 3.70 -16.76 -1.79
C PRO A 35 4.71 -17.68 -2.51
N THR A 36 5.12 -17.33 -3.73
CA THR A 36 6.00 -18.14 -4.57
C THR A 36 7.49 -17.85 -4.37
N SER A 37 7.85 -16.74 -3.71
CA SER A 37 9.25 -16.41 -3.40
C SER A 37 9.47 -16.11 -1.90
N PRO A 38 10.12 -17.01 -1.15
CA PRO A 38 10.43 -16.75 0.25
C PRO A 38 11.50 -15.67 0.34
N GLY A 39 11.08 -14.43 0.59
CA GLY A 39 11.96 -13.30 0.89
C GLY A 39 11.99 -12.16 -0.13
N ASN A 40 11.12 -12.17 -1.16
CA ASN A 40 10.98 -11.03 -2.06
C ASN A 40 9.60 -10.37 -1.93
N PHE A 41 9.56 -9.20 -1.28
CA PHE A 41 8.38 -8.35 -1.25
C PHE A 41 8.41 -7.45 -2.49
N TYR A 42 7.57 -7.73 -3.49
CA TYR A 42 7.40 -6.81 -4.61
C TYR A 42 6.51 -5.65 -4.16
N CYS A 43 7.12 -4.48 -3.91
CA CYS A 43 6.38 -3.24 -3.70
C CYS A 43 5.98 -2.68 -5.07
N PHE A 44 4.69 -2.71 -5.40
CA PHE A 44 4.18 -2.13 -6.64
C PHE A 44 3.74 -0.68 -6.38
N CYS A 45 4.68 0.26 -6.58
CA CYS A 45 4.37 1.69 -6.49
C CYS A 45 3.66 2.13 -7.78
N ILE A 46 2.34 2.32 -7.72
CA ILE A 46 1.56 2.86 -8.84
C ILE A 46 1.96 4.34 -9.03
N GLN A 47 2.73 4.63 -10.08
CA GLN A 47 3.29 5.97 -10.36
C GLN A 47 2.27 7.05 -10.75
N ASN A 48 1.00 6.68 -10.91
CA ASN A 48 -0.09 7.63 -11.04
C ASN A 48 -1.18 7.29 -10.01
N PRO A 49 -1.04 7.77 -8.75
CA PRO A 49 -2.12 7.67 -7.80
C PRO A 49 -3.19 8.68 -8.25
N GLY A 50 -4.01 8.28 -9.22
CA GLY A 50 -5.29 8.94 -9.42
C GLY A 50 -6.02 8.92 -8.07
N VAL A 51 -6.75 9.99 -7.75
CA VAL A 51 -7.53 10.03 -6.51
C VAL A 51 -8.68 9.03 -6.66
N ILE A 52 -8.49 7.81 -6.15
CA ILE A 52 -9.54 6.81 -6.04
C ILE A 52 -10.18 7.01 -4.68
N THR A 53 -11.33 7.69 -4.65
CA THR A 53 -12.11 7.75 -3.42
C THR A 53 -12.72 6.38 -3.18
N ILE A 54 -12.50 5.81 -1.99
CA ILE A 54 -12.98 4.46 -1.63
C ILE A 54 -14.50 4.36 -1.85
N ALA A 55 -15.24 5.42 -1.53
CA ALA A 55 -16.68 5.45 -1.73
C ALA A 55 -17.08 5.35 -3.22
N ASN A 56 -16.38 6.01 -4.13
CA ASN A 56 -16.64 5.88 -5.57
C ASN A 56 -16.22 4.51 -6.10
N ALA A 57 -15.12 3.94 -5.59
CA ALA A 57 -14.69 2.60 -5.99
C ALA A 57 -15.66 1.50 -5.52
N VAL A 58 -16.29 1.67 -4.37
CA VAL A 58 -17.19 0.67 -3.75
C VAL A 58 -18.65 0.86 -4.18
N PHE A 59 -19.12 2.11 -4.27
CA PHE A 59 -20.55 2.42 -4.50
C PHE A 59 -20.83 3.09 -5.85
N GLY A 60 -19.85 3.75 -6.47
CA GLY A 60 -19.99 4.50 -7.73
C GLY A 60 -19.20 3.90 -8.91
N SER A 61 -18.90 2.60 -8.86
CA SER A 61 -18.10 1.96 -9.90
C SER A 61 -18.91 1.78 -11.20
N ASN A 62 -18.25 1.98 -12.36
CA ASN A 62 -18.89 1.82 -13.68
C ASN A 62 -19.48 0.41 -13.91
N ALA A 63 -18.88 -0.61 -13.28
CA ALA A 63 -19.49 -1.92 -13.09
C ALA A 63 -19.94 -2.02 -11.62
N PRO A 64 -21.24 -1.81 -11.31
CA PRO A 64 -21.71 -1.79 -9.93
C PRO A 64 -21.51 -3.14 -9.24
N ILE A 65 -21.00 -3.12 -8.01
CA ILE A 65 -20.93 -4.31 -7.17
C ILE A 65 -22.34 -4.66 -6.68
N ALA A 66 -22.66 -5.95 -6.66
CA ALA A 66 -23.98 -6.43 -6.25
C ALA A 66 -24.32 -5.97 -4.81
N SER A 67 -25.50 -5.37 -4.62
CA SER A 67 -25.88 -4.70 -3.37
C SER A 67 -26.04 -5.68 -2.20
N ASP A 68 -26.32 -6.95 -2.47
CA ASP A 68 -26.35 -8.05 -1.52
C ASP A 68 -24.96 -8.43 -0.99
N LEU A 69 -23.92 -8.37 -1.83
CA LEU A 69 -22.54 -8.58 -1.38
C LEU A 69 -22.06 -7.42 -0.51
N LEU A 70 -22.37 -6.19 -0.90
CA LEU A 70 -22.05 -4.99 -0.12
C LEU A 70 -22.83 -4.96 1.21
N ALA A 71 -24.12 -5.31 1.19
CA ALA A 71 -24.94 -5.44 2.38
C ALA A 71 -24.33 -6.45 3.36
N LYS A 72 -23.84 -7.58 2.86
CA LYS A 72 -23.19 -8.59 3.70
C LYS A 72 -21.82 -8.16 4.22
N ALA A 73 -21.01 -7.50 3.38
CA ALA A 73 -19.67 -7.05 3.74
C ALA A 73 -19.70 -5.94 4.81
N PHE A 74 -20.61 -4.99 4.66
CA PHE A 74 -20.75 -3.85 5.57
C PHE A 74 -21.82 -4.06 6.66
N GLN A 75 -22.50 -5.21 6.65
CA GLN A 75 -23.61 -5.54 7.56
C GLN A 75 -24.73 -4.48 7.54
N PHE A 76 -25.05 -3.98 6.35
CA PHE A 76 -26.14 -3.03 6.12
C PHE A 76 -27.35 -3.69 5.47
N ASP A 77 -28.51 -3.05 5.60
CA ASP A 77 -29.68 -3.41 4.81
C ASP A 77 -29.43 -3.11 3.32
N LYS A 78 -29.90 -4.02 2.46
CA LYS A 78 -29.81 -3.86 1.00
C LYS A 78 -30.37 -2.52 0.52
N LYS A 79 -31.47 -2.05 1.13
CA LYS A 79 -32.09 -0.76 0.81
C LYS A 79 -31.17 0.44 1.08
N ILE A 80 -30.37 0.37 2.15
CA ILE A 80 -29.41 1.42 2.50
C ILE A 80 -28.28 1.44 1.47
N VAL A 81 -27.77 0.26 1.10
CA VAL A 81 -26.73 0.14 0.06
C VAL A 81 -27.20 0.69 -1.28
N GLU A 82 -28.41 0.36 -1.72
CA GLU A 82 -28.99 0.89 -2.96
C GLU A 82 -29.14 2.42 -2.90
N GLN A 83 -29.57 2.98 -1.77
CA GLN A 83 -29.61 4.44 -1.58
C GLN A 83 -28.24 5.09 -1.61
N ILE A 84 -27.20 4.41 -1.12
CA ILE A 84 -25.82 4.90 -1.18
C ILE A 84 -25.34 4.86 -2.63
N GLN A 85 -25.53 3.75 -3.35
CA GLN A 85 -25.13 3.63 -4.76
C GLN A 85 -25.80 4.66 -5.67
N LEU A 86 -27.02 5.12 -5.37
CA LEU A 86 -27.69 6.19 -6.13
C LEU A 86 -27.08 7.59 -5.91
N LYS A 87 -26.29 7.79 -4.86
CA LYS A 87 -25.67 9.09 -4.53
C LYS A 87 -24.26 9.25 -5.09
N PHE A 88 -23.67 8.17 -5.59
CA PHE A 88 -22.35 8.13 -6.22
C PHE A 88 -22.50 7.91 -7.73
#